data_AF-A0A7C9KEC1-F1
#
_entry.id   AF-A0A7C9KEC1-F1
#
_cell.length_a   1.000
_cell.length_b   1.000
_cell.length_c   1.000
_cell.angle_alpha   90.00
_cell.angle_beta   90.00
_cell.angle_gamma   90.00
#
_symmetry.space_group_name_H-M   'P 1'
#
loop_
_entity.id
_entity.type
_entity.pdbx_description
1 polymer ?
#
loop_
_entity_poly.entity_id
_entity_poly.type
_entity_poly.pdbx_seq_one_letter_code
_entity_poly.pdbx_strand_id
1 'polypeptide(L)'
;MLKRRREVSLSLSEVMTLLILFHMSHYRDFKTFYIQHVKHYLQADFPKLVSYTRMLTLKQKALIPLCAFLSSRKAETQGIAFIDSTKIAVCHNLRIPRHRVFEGVAQRGKTSTDGFMALNFI
;
A
#
# COMPACT_ATOMS: atom_id res chain seq x y z
N MET A 1 -18.70 24.12 -20.15
CA MET A 1 -18.60 22.82 -19.44
C MET A 1 -18.96 23.02 -17.96
N LEU A 2 -20.18 22.66 -17.56
CA LEU A 2 -20.63 22.75 -16.16
C LEU A 2 -19.96 21.63 -15.35
N LYS A 3 -19.01 22.01 -14.47
CA LYS A 3 -18.28 21.08 -13.59
C LYS A 3 -19.23 20.64 -12.46
N ARG A 4 -19.77 19.42 -12.57
CA ARG A 4 -20.69 18.81 -11.59
C ARG A 4 -20.04 18.79 -10.20
N ARG A 5 -20.46 19.67 -9.29
CA ARG A 5 -20.07 19.63 -7.87
C ARG A 5 -20.81 18.48 -7.20
N ARG A 6 -20.13 17.34 -7.02
CA ARG A 6 -20.65 16.22 -6.21
C ARG A 6 -20.20 16.44 -4.76
N GLU A 7 -21.13 16.78 -3.88
CA GLU A 7 -20.90 16.97 -2.45
C GLU A 7 -20.75 15.65 -1.65
N VAL A 8 -20.92 14.50 -2.31
CA VAL A 8 -20.82 13.17 -1.70
C VAL A 8 -19.47 12.55 -2.06
N SER A 9 -18.43 13.00 -1.36
CA SER A 9 -17.09 12.43 -1.48
C SER A 9 -16.57 12.17 -0.08
N LEU A 10 -16.04 10.96 0.16
CA LEU A 10 -15.16 10.72 1.29
C LEU A 10 -13.98 11.70 1.21
N SER A 11 -13.61 12.23 2.36
CA SER A 11 -12.40 13.02 2.57
C SER A 11 -11.16 12.13 2.42
N LEU A 12 -10.01 12.76 2.21
CA LEU A 12 -8.76 12.04 2.02
C LEU A 12 -8.37 11.23 3.27
N SER A 13 -8.58 11.80 4.47
CA SER A 13 -8.32 11.13 5.75
C SER A 13 -9.23 9.93 5.94
N GLU A 14 -10.54 10.02 5.64
CA GLU A 14 -11.46 8.88 5.74
C GLU A 14 -11.04 7.72 4.82
N VAL A 15 -10.60 8.03 3.59
CA VAL A 15 -10.08 7.01 2.67
C VAL A 15 -8.81 6.36 3.24
N MET A 16 -7.89 7.16 3.78
CA MET A 16 -6.68 6.64 4.43
C MET A 16 -7.01 5.74 5.61
N THR A 17 -7.96 6.13 6.47
CA THR A 17 -8.43 5.32 7.61
C THR A 17 -8.98 3.97 7.14
N LEU A 18 -9.82 3.96 6.09
CA LEU A 18 -10.35 2.71 5.54
C LEU A 18 -9.25 1.80 4.95
N LEU A 19 -8.17 2.36 4.39
CA LEU A 19 -7.03 1.59 3.91
C LEU A 19 -6.21 0.97 5.04
N ILE A 20 -6.01 1.73 6.13
CA ILE A 20 -5.34 1.21 7.33
C ILE A 20 -6.18 0.10 7.95
N LEU A 21 -7.49 0.34 8.12
CA LEU A 21 -8.42 -0.64 8.66
C LEU A 21 -8.48 -1.92 7.81
N PHE A 22 -8.43 -1.79 6.48
CA PHE A 22 -8.32 -2.95 5.59
C PHE A 22 -7.08 -3.81 5.92
N HIS A 23 -5.92 -3.17 6.12
CA HIS A 23 -4.70 -3.91 6.48
C HIS A 23 -4.79 -4.55 7.86
N MET A 24 -5.40 -3.88 8.84
CA MET A 24 -5.56 -4.41 10.20
C MET A 24 -6.63 -5.51 10.31
N SER A 25 -7.61 -5.53 9.41
CA SER A 25 -8.73 -6.48 9.45
C SER A 25 -8.44 -7.82 8.79
N HIS A 26 -7.25 -8.00 8.18
CA HIS A 26 -6.80 -9.25 7.57
C HIS A 26 -7.73 -9.84 6.48
N TYR A 27 -8.59 -9.02 5.86
CA TYR A 27 -9.37 -9.45 4.70
C TYR A 27 -8.45 -9.74 3.50
N ARG A 28 -8.72 -10.84 2.79
CA ARG A 28 -7.93 -11.25 1.61
C ARG A 28 -8.01 -10.27 0.45
N ASP A 29 -9.19 -9.68 0.23
CA ASP A 29 -9.41 -8.76 -0.87
C ASP A 29 -10.19 -7.51 -0.43
N PHE A 30 -9.84 -6.39 -1.04
CA PHE A 30 -10.41 -5.09 -0.68
C PHE A 30 -11.89 -4.97 -1.03
N LYS A 31 -12.36 -5.74 -2.03
CA LYS A 31 -13.76 -5.68 -2.47
C LYS A 31 -14.68 -6.27 -1.42
N THR A 32 -14.34 -7.44 -0.89
CA THR A 32 -15.04 -8.12 0.20
C THR A 32 -15.04 -7.24 1.45
N PHE A 33 -13.88 -6.72 1.85
CA PHE A 33 -13.79 -5.75 2.95
C PHE A 33 -14.73 -4.56 2.76
N TYR A 34 -14.70 -3.89 1.61
CA TYR A 34 -15.49 -2.70 1.40
C TYR A 34 -17.00 -2.98 1.31
N ILE A 35 -17.40 -4.02 0.60
CA ILE A 35 -18.82 -4.31 0.35
C ILE A 35 -19.46 -5.01 1.54
N GLN A 36 -18.80 -6.00 2.13
CA GLN A 36 -19.40 -6.82 3.18
C GLN A 36 -19.16 -6.25 4.58
N HIS A 37 -18.01 -5.59 4.81
CA HIS A 37 -17.68 -5.04 6.12
C HIS A 37 -18.03 -3.56 6.22
N VAL A 38 -17.35 -2.70 5.46
CA VAL A 38 -17.48 -1.23 5.58
C VAL A 38 -18.91 -0.77 5.32
N LYS A 39 -19.52 -1.24 4.23
CA LYS A 39 -20.89 -0.84 3.87
C LYS A 39 -21.98 -1.38 4.80
N HIS A 40 -21.71 -2.38 5.63
CA HIS A 40 -22.74 -2.95 6.51
C HIS A 40 -22.55 -2.49 7.96
N TYR A 41 -21.31 -2.47 8.44
CA TYR A 41 -21.03 -2.18 9.85
C TYR A 41 -20.54 -0.76 10.11
N LEU A 42 -19.92 -0.10 9.12
CA LEU A 42 -19.28 1.21 9.31
C LEU A 42 -20.04 2.35 8.61
N GLN A 43 -21.32 2.15 8.27
CA GLN A 43 -22.14 3.21 7.67
C GLN A 43 -22.37 4.39 8.63
N ALA A 44 -22.47 4.13 9.93
CA ALA A 44 -22.66 5.18 10.93
C ALA A 44 -21.43 6.11 10.99
N ASP A 45 -20.22 5.53 10.95
CA ASP A 45 -18.96 6.28 11.00
C ASP A 45 -18.63 6.95 9.66
N PHE A 46 -19.06 6.35 8.55
CA PHE A 46 -18.84 6.87 7.19
C PHE A 46 -20.18 7.07 6.47
N PRO A 47 -20.98 8.09 6.82
CA PRO A 47 -22.31 8.29 6.24
C PRO A 47 -22.28 8.63 4.75
N LYS A 48 -21.14 9.10 4.23
CA LYS A 48 -20.94 9.50 2.82
C LYS A 48 -20.18 8.45 2.00
N LEU A 49 -20.40 7.16 2.27
CA LEU A 49 -19.77 6.07 1.51
C LEU A 49 -20.05 6.17 0.01
N VAL A 50 -19.03 5.89 -0.79
CA VAL A 50 -19.10 5.97 -2.26
C VAL A 50 -19.29 4.59 -2.90
N SER A 51 -19.54 4.54 -4.21
CA SER A 51 -19.53 3.26 -4.93
C SER A 51 -18.14 2.61 -4.86
N TYR A 52 -18.07 1.28 -4.98
CA TYR A 52 -16.78 0.56 -4.98
C TYR A 52 -15.84 1.07 -6.08
N THR A 53 -16.36 1.33 -7.28
CA THR A 53 -15.59 1.90 -8.40
C THR A 53 -15.01 3.27 -8.05
N ARG A 54 -15.79 4.14 -7.40
CA ARG A 54 -15.30 5.43 -6.94
C ARG A 54 -14.25 5.26 -5.84
N MET A 55 -14.46 4.33 -4.91
CA MET A 55 -13.50 4.00 -3.85
C MET A 55 -12.14 3.58 -4.41
N LEU A 56 -12.10 2.79 -5.49
CA LEU A 56 -10.84 2.43 -6.15
C LEU A 56 -10.08 3.65 -6.68
N THR A 57 -10.78 4.59 -7.33
CA THR A 57 -10.14 5.83 -7.81
C THR A 57 -9.64 6.71 -6.66
N LEU A 58 -10.32 6.70 -5.51
CA LEU A 58 -9.89 7.45 -4.32
C LEU A 58 -8.72 6.78 -3.62
N LYS A 59 -8.74 5.45 -3.50
CA LYS A 59 -7.63 4.64 -2.97
C LYS A 59 -6.33 4.95 -3.68
N GLN A 60 -6.34 4.97 -5.02
CA GLN A 60 -5.16 5.29 -5.81
C GLN A 60 -4.58 6.68 -5.49
N LYS A 61 -5.45 7.69 -5.31
CA LYS A 61 -5.04 9.04 -4.91
C LYS A 61 -4.57 9.13 -3.48
N ALA A 62 -5.11 8.31 -2.59
CA ALA A 62 -4.79 8.30 -1.17
C ALA A 62 -3.48 7.55 -0.84
N LEU A 63 -2.97 6.72 -1.75
CA LEU A 63 -1.73 5.97 -1.51
C LEU A 63 -0.52 6.86 -1.25
N ILE A 64 -0.28 7.90 -2.07
CA ILE A 64 0.87 8.79 -1.90
C ILE A 64 0.79 9.56 -0.57
N PRO A 65 -0.34 10.23 -0.23
CA PRO A 65 -0.52 10.85 1.08
C PRO A 65 -0.41 9.86 2.25
N LEU A 66 -0.91 8.64 2.09
CA LEU A 66 -0.81 7.60 3.11
C LEU A 66 0.65 7.21 3.36
N CYS A 67 1.43 6.97 2.31
CA CYS A 67 2.86 6.67 2.45
C CYS A 67 3.62 7.81 3.11
N ALA A 68 3.32 9.07 2.73
CA ALA A 68 3.93 10.24 3.35
C ALA A 68 3.56 10.36 4.84
N PHE A 69 2.29 10.15 5.18
CA PHE A 69 1.81 10.14 6.57
C PHE A 69 2.43 9.02 7.40
N LEU A 70 2.49 7.80 6.87
CA LEU A 70 3.13 6.69 7.58
C LEU A 70 4.64 6.94 7.75
N SER A 71 5.29 7.53 6.74
CA SER A 71 6.71 7.87 6.80
C SER A 71 7.00 8.95 7.84
N SER A 72 6.14 9.97 7.97
CA SER A 72 6.30 11.00 8.99
C SER A 72 6.01 10.50 10.41
N ARG A 73 5.34 9.36 10.54
CA ARG A 73 5.04 8.70 11.82
C ARG A 73 5.98 7.54 12.14
N LYS A 74 6.96 7.24 11.28
CA LYS A 74 8.02 6.29 11.62
C LYS A 74 8.79 6.85 12.81
N ALA A 75 8.94 6.05 13.87
CA ALA A 75 9.84 6.38 14.96
C ALA A 75 11.27 6.49 14.42
N GLU A 76 12.05 7.44 14.92
CA GLU A 76 13.50 7.44 14.70
C GLU A 76 14.08 6.20 15.40
N THR A 77 14.24 5.12 14.65
CA THR A 77 14.95 3.94 15.13
C THR A 77 16.44 4.22 15.14
N GLN A 78 17.10 4.04 16.27
CA GLN A 78 18.56 4.21 16.43
C GLN A 78 19.39 3.09 15.76
N GLY A 79 19.00 2.68 14.55
CA GLY A 79 19.76 1.74 13.71
C GLY A 79 19.17 0.34 13.54
N ILE A 80 18.04 0.02 14.19
CA ILE A 80 17.38 -1.29 14.03
C ILE A 80 15.88 -1.08 13.85
N ALA A 81 15.44 -1.01 12.60
CA ALA A 81 14.03 -1.17 12.23
C ALA A 81 13.84 -2.60 11.72
N PHE A 82 13.14 -3.44 12.48
CA PHE A 82 12.70 -4.74 11.98
C PHE A 82 11.48 -4.54 11.09
N ILE A 83 11.75 -4.31 9.80
CA ILE A 83 10.80 -4.64 8.75
C ILE A 83 11.14 -6.08 8.38
N ASP A 84 10.19 -7.01 8.52
CA ASP A 84 10.37 -8.36 7.99
C ASP A 84 10.38 -8.24 6.46
N SER A 85 11.57 -7.98 5.92
CA SER A 85 11.80 -7.78 4.50
C SER A 85 11.61 -9.13 3.82
N THR A 86 10.38 -9.45 3.45
CA THR A 86 10.11 -10.50 2.47
C THR A 86 10.86 -10.12 1.20
N LYS A 87 11.98 -10.79 0.95
CA LYS A 87 12.85 -10.51 -0.18
C LYS A 87 12.09 -10.78 -1.47
N ILE A 88 11.89 -9.75 -2.29
CA ILE A 88 11.34 -9.92 -3.64
C ILE A 88 12.50 -10.30 -4.55
N ALA A 89 12.59 -11.57 -4.92
CA ALA A 89 13.59 -12.05 -5.85
C ALA A 89 13.31 -11.49 -7.25
N VAL A 90 14.22 -10.65 -7.74
CA VAL A 90 14.08 -9.96 -9.03
C VAL A 90 14.62 -10.81 -10.17
N CYS A 91 15.75 -11.48 -9.95
CA CYS A 91 16.35 -12.37 -10.94
C CYS A 91 17.23 -13.45 -10.28
N HIS A 92 17.43 -14.55 -10.99
CA HIS A 92 18.39 -15.59 -10.62
C HIS A 92 19.83 -15.10 -10.74
N ASN A 93 20.74 -15.62 -9.90
CA ASN A 93 22.16 -15.26 -9.86
C ASN A 93 22.86 -15.25 -11.22
N LEU A 94 22.57 -16.26 -12.05
CA LEU A 94 23.19 -16.41 -13.37
C LEU A 94 22.80 -15.27 -14.34
N ARG A 95 21.72 -14.53 -14.07
CA ARG A 95 21.20 -13.45 -14.92
C ARG A 95 21.55 -12.05 -14.42
N ILE A 96 22.24 -11.93 -13.29
CA ILE A 96 22.64 -10.65 -12.68
C ILE A 96 23.38 -9.73 -13.68
N PRO A 97 24.39 -10.20 -14.45
CA PRO A 97 25.15 -9.32 -15.34
C PRO A 97 24.33 -8.77 -16.53
N ARG A 98 23.16 -9.36 -16.82
CA ARG A 98 22.32 -9.01 -17.98
C ARG A 98 21.05 -8.26 -17.58
N HIS A 99 20.85 -8.03 -16.29
CA HIS A 99 19.61 -7.51 -15.75
C HIS A 99 19.64 -5.97 -15.72
N ARG A 100 18.79 -5.33 -16.53
CA ARG A 100 18.72 -3.85 -16.66
C ARG A 100 17.47 -3.21 -16.07
N VAL A 101 16.43 -4.00 -15.75
CA VAL A 101 15.10 -3.48 -15.37
C VAL A 101 15.10 -2.80 -13.99
N PHE A 102 15.94 -3.27 -13.07
CA PHE A 102 16.09 -2.70 -11.72
C PHE A 102 17.53 -2.27 -11.44
N GLU A 103 18.24 -1.78 -12.46
CA GLU A 103 19.56 -1.20 -12.30
C GLU A 103 19.50 -0.01 -11.33
N GLY A 104 20.36 -0.01 -10.30
CA GLY A 104 20.36 1.00 -9.25
C GLY A 104 19.27 0.87 -8.17
N VAL A 105 18.27 0.01 -8.37
CA VAL A 105 17.14 -0.20 -7.43
C VAL A 105 17.24 -1.53 -6.69
N ALA A 106 17.69 -2.59 -7.38
CA ALA A 106 17.93 -3.90 -6.79
C ALA A 106 19.42 -4.12 -6.53
N GLN A 107 19.76 -4.77 -5.43
CA GLN A 107 21.13 -5.16 -5.09
C GLN A 107 21.20 -6.65 -4.71
N ARG A 108 22.43 -7.17 -4.61
CA ARG A 108 22.65 -8.57 -4.27
C ARG A 108 22.32 -8.81 -2.79
N GLY A 109 21.24 -9.55 -2.54
CA GLY A 109 20.87 -10.03 -1.22
C GLY A 109 21.53 -11.38 -0.91
N LYS A 110 21.87 -11.60 0.36
CA LYS A 110 22.29 -12.93 0.86
C LYS A 110 21.12 -13.61 1.57
N THR A 111 20.85 -14.86 1.23
CA THR A 111 19.94 -15.78 1.93
C THR A 111 20.67 -17.07 2.25
N SER A 112 20.12 -17.86 3.17
CA SER A 112 20.59 -19.19 3.54
C SER A 112 20.67 -20.18 2.36
N THR A 113 19.94 -19.91 1.28
CA THR A 113 19.91 -20.74 0.07
C THR A 113 20.30 -19.89 -1.13
N ASP A 114 21.60 -19.84 -1.41
CA ASP A 114 22.25 -19.12 -2.51
C ASP A 114 21.89 -17.62 -2.64
N GLY A 115 22.78 -16.85 -3.29
CA GLY A 115 22.53 -15.42 -3.51
C GLY A 115 21.30 -15.18 -4.39
N PHE A 116 20.77 -13.96 -4.41
CA PHE A 116 19.90 -13.47 -5.47
C PHE A 116 19.93 -11.94 -5.51
N MET A 117 19.43 -11.32 -6.59
CA MET A 117 19.14 -9.88 -6.56
C MET A 117 17.76 -9.62 -5.98
N ALA A 118 17.69 -8.73 -5.00
CA ALA A 118 16.47 -8.30 -4.35
C ALA A 118 16.35 -6.77 -4.37
N LEU A 119 15.12 -6.26 -4.29
CA LEU A 119 14.88 -4.85 -4.04
C LEU A 119 15.36 -4.48 -2.64
N ASN A 120 16.21 -3.46 -2.55
CA ASN A 120 16.56 -2.84 -1.28
C ASN A 120 15.45 -1.88 -0.90
N PHE A 121 14.56 -2.31 -0.02
CA PHE A 121 13.74 -1.38 0.75
C PHE A 121 14.56 -1.01 1.99
N ILE A 122 15.05 0.23 2.01
CA ILE A 122 15.63 0.86 3.20
C ILE A 122 14.58 0.87 4.33
#